data_AF-A0A936MLZ8-F1
#
_entry.id   AF-A0A936MLZ8-F1
#
_cell.length_a   1.000
_cell.length_b   1.000
_cell.length_c   1.000
_cell.angle_alpha   90.00
_cell.angle_beta   90.00
_cell.angle_gamma   90.00
#
_symmetry.space_group_name_H-M   'P 1'
#
loop_
_entity.id
_entity.type
_entity.pdbx_description
1 polymer ?
#
loop_
_entity_poly.entity_id
_entity_poly.type
_entity_poly.pdbx_seq_one_letter_code
_entity_poly.pdbx_strand_id
1 'polypeptide(L)'
;MNKKTIKNAAVTLFFMTLATGCSLVTGLIAPADITSINSAVSRKDEAYLEKVCNGESMARSDSDKEYACNQLERLRGPGKALAATCDDVVQKYDDASKDEYSFVASMADKMAECGHYAYLFEHVVHWGNNKEGAKLLGELEGKGKPVEAEFVKYLGSHKGPKFFAVEKSRKNDVLYGLDHITKWLIDKGSTQHCAAIAESATGANIVARVSVMDYFKEAKCKEGIPLAVELLLEDLPGDRTLGCNILGAIGDASVLEKVKVVAETDGFSTVKEEERNGRVWATKIYPVRDACLAASGKIKLRK
;
A
#
# COMPACT_ATOMS: atom_id res chain seq x y z
N MET A 1 62.22 21.02 -9.58
CA MET A 1 62.69 22.02 -10.56
C MET A 1 63.34 21.30 -11.72
N ASN A 2 62.68 21.24 -12.88
CA ASN A 2 63.37 20.99 -14.14
C ASN A 2 62.56 21.61 -15.29
N LYS A 3 63.12 22.66 -15.88
CA LYS A 3 62.66 23.32 -17.10
C LYS A 3 63.11 22.47 -18.30
N LYS A 4 62.25 22.31 -19.31
CA LYS A 4 62.60 22.73 -20.68
C LYS A 4 61.39 22.69 -21.62
N THR A 5 61.11 23.89 -22.10
CA THR A 5 60.24 24.28 -23.21
C THR A 5 60.88 23.88 -24.54
N ILE A 6 60.10 23.38 -25.50
CA ILE A 6 60.38 23.54 -26.94
C ILE A 6 59.06 23.89 -27.65
N LYS A 7 59.12 25.01 -28.38
CA LYS A 7 58.12 25.56 -29.30
C LYS A 7 58.25 24.91 -30.68
N ASN A 8 57.15 24.88 -31.45
CA ASN A 8 57.00 25.08 -32.91
C ASN A 8 55.51 24.78 -33.22
N ALA A 9 54.59 25.69 -33.59
CA ALA A 9 54.51 26.70 -34.66
C ALA A 9 54.51 26.11 -36.09
N ALA A 10 53.32 25.95 -36.68
CA ALA A 10 53.00 26.07 -38.12
C ALA A 10 51.45 25.98 -38.28
N VAL A 11 50.73 27.08 -38.51
CA VAL A 11 50.34 27.66 -39.81
C VAL A 11 49.26 26.86 -40.56
N THR A 12 48.03 27.34 -40.40
CA THR A 12 46.96 27.64 -41.37
C THR A 12 46.78 26.76 -42.61
N LEU A 13 45.56 26.23 -42.79
CA LEU A 13 44.89 26.31 -44.11
C LEU A 13 43.37 26.52 -43.97
N PHE A 14 42.92 27.59 -44.60
CA PHE A 14 41.54 27.98 -44.83
C PHE A 14 40.93 27.08 -45.92
N PHE A 15 39.78 26.47 -45.66
CA PHE A 15 38.88 26.04 -46.73
C PHE A 15 37.50 26.63 -46.44
N MET A 16 37.22 27.76 -47.10
CA MET A 16 35.85 28.15 -47.40
C MET A 16 35.36 27.29 -48.56
N THR A 17 34.35 26.48 -48.31
CA THR A 17 33.46 25.97 -49.36
C THR A 17 32.04 26.41 -49.03
N LEU A 18 31.65 27.56 -49.58
CA LEU A 18 30.26 27.93 -49.78
C LEU A 18 29.75 27.14 -50.98
N ALA A 19 28.92 26.14 -50.73
CA ALA A 19 28.01 25.60 -51.73
C ALA A 19 26.60 25.66 -51.15
N THR A 20 25.86 26.62 -51.66
CA THR A 20 24.41 26.79 -51.57
C THR A 20 23.69 25.51 -51.99
N GLY A 21 22.79 25.04 -51.14
CA GLY A 21 21.90 23.92 -51.44
C GLY A 21 20.73 23.91 -50.46
N CYS A 22 19.71 24.75 -50.73
CA CYS A 22 18.41 24.62 -50.12
C CYS A 22 17.88 23.20 -50.32
N SER A 23 17.76 22.45 -49.23
CA SER A 23 16.79 21.38 -49.09
C SER A 23 16.22 21.50 -47.69
N LEU A 24 15.32 22.48 -47.54
CA LEU A 24 14.24 22.43 -46.57
C LEU A 24 13.36 21.21 -46.92
N VAL A 25 13.86 20.02 -46.60
CA VAL A 25 12.97 18.93 -46.22
C VAL A 25 12.51 19.31 -44.83
N THR A 26 11.46 20.12 -44.74
CA THR A 26 10.58 20.11 -43.57
C THR A 26 10.05 18.68 -43.51
N GLY A 27 10.81 17.80 -42.85
CA GLY A 27 10.34 16.48 -42.51
C GLY A 27 8.99 16.69 -41.85
N LEU A 28 7.95 16.13 -42.46
CA LEU A 28 6.65 16.00 -41.84
C LEU A 28 6.91 15.30 -40.51
N ILE A 29 7.02 16.07 -39.43
CA ILE A 29 7.09 15.53 -38.08
C ILE A 29 5.73 14.87 -37.93
N ALA A 30 5.73 13.53 -38.05
CA ALA A 30 4.52 12.76 -37.85
C ALA A 30 3.93 13.18 -36.49
N PRO A 31 2.62 13.41 -36.42
CA PRO A 31 2.01 13.84 -35.18
C PRO A 31 2.32 12.82 -34.08
N ALA A 32 2.61 13.31 -32.88
CA ALA A 32 2.88 12.47 -31.73
C ALA A 32 1.67 11.57 -31.46
N ASP A 33 1.90 10.27 -31.48
CA ASP A 33 0.92 9.25 -31.13
C ASP A 33 1.37 8.47 -29.89
N ILE A 34 0.48 7.64 -29.35
CA ILE A 34 0.76 6.83 -28.17
C ILE A 34 2.06 5.99 -28.26
N THR A 35 2.46 5.56 -29.46
CA THR A 35 3.68 4.75 -29.66
C THR A 35 4.93 5.60 -29.47
N SER A 36 4.94 6.81 -30.07
CA SER A 36 6.02 7.77 -29.91
C SER A 36 6.13 8.29 -28.46
N ILE A 37 4.98 8.51 -27.81
CA ILE A 37 4.90 8.89 -26.40
C ILE A 37 5.43 7.77 -25.50
N ASN A 38 5.01 6.51 -25.69
CA ASN A 38 5.53 5.37 -24.94
C ASN A 38 7.04 5.17 -25.11
N SER A 39 7.54 5.44 -26.31
CA SER A 39 8.97 5.40 -26.59
C SER A 39 9.73 6.50 -25.85
N ALA A 40 9.17 7.70 -25.78
CA ALA A 40 9.73 8.81 -25.00
C ALA A 40 9.70 8.52 -23.48
N VAL A 41 8.61 7.94 -22.98
CA VAL A 41 8.51 7.47 -21.58
C VAL A 41 9.59 6.45 -21.26
N SER A 42 9.76 5.45 -22.12
CA SER A 42 10.77 4.40 -21.94
C SER A 42 12.20 4.97 -21.92
N ARG A 43 12.44 6.06 -22.65
CA ARG A 43 13.73 6.78 -22.68
C ARG A 43 13.87 7.88 -21.61
N LYS A 44 12.82 8.14 -20.82
CA LYS A 44 12.74 9.27 -19.88
C LYS A 44 12.99 10.64 -20.57
N ASP A 45 12.48 10.81 -21.78
CA ASP A 45 12.63 12.03 -22.56
C ASP A 45 11.58 13.07 -22.16
N GLU A 46 11.79 13.72 -21.01
CA GLU A 46 10.89 14.74 -20.48
C GLU A 46 10.69 15.92 -21.45
N ALA A 47 11.75 16.32 -22.17
CA ALA A 47 11.69 17.45 -23.10
C ALA A 47 10.74 17.18 -24.27
N TYR A 48 10.73 15.94 -24.79
CA TYR A 48 9.76 15.55 -25.82
C TYR A 48 8.33 15.56 -25.28
N LEU A 49 8.11 14.97 -24.11
CA LEU A 49 6.78 14.89 -23.50
C LEU A 49 6.23 16.28 -23.13
N GLU A 50 7.08 17.19 -22.67
CA GLU A 50 6.73 18.59 -22.41
C GLU A 50 6.32 19.33 -23.67
N LYS A 51 7.02 19.13 -24.78
CA LYS A 51 6.63 19.71 -26.07
C LYS A 51 5.28 19.21 -26.55
N VAL A 52 5.01 17.90 -26.43
CA VAL A 52 3.69 17.34 -26.79
C VAL A 52 2.61 17.87 -25.85
N CYS A 53 2.87 17.89 -24.54
CA CYS A 53 1.93 18.37 -23.54
C CYS A 53 1.57 19.86 -23.70
N ASN A 54 2.56 20.72 -23.96
CA ASN A 54 2.36 22.15 -24.20
C ASN A 54 1.75 22.46 -25.57
N GLY A 55 1.60 21.46 -26.45
CA GLY A 55 1.11 21.63 -27.82
C GLY A 55 2.15 22.22 -28.78
N GLU A 56 3.43 22.24 -28.39
CA GLU A 56 4.56 22.64 -29.25
C GLU A 56 4.91 21.56 -30.27
N SER A 57 4.51 20.30 -30.01
CA SER A 57 4.51 19.21 -30.98
C SER A 57 3.06 18.81 -31.28
N MET A 58 2.73 18.66 -32.56
CA MET A 58 1.38 18.30 -33.00
C MET A 58 1.04 16.89 -32.50
N ALA A 59 0.15 16.76 -31.53
CA ALA A 59 -0.40 15.47 -31.12
C ALA A 59 -1.42 14.98 -32.16
N ARG A 60 -1.54 13.66 -32.33
CA ARG A 60 -2.51 13.06 -33.26
C ARG A 60 -3.96 13.26 -32.78
N SER A 61 -4.16 13.39 -31.47
CA SER A 61 -5.44 13.68 -30.84
C SER A 61 -5.25 14.40 -29.50
N ASP A 62 -6.33 15.00 -28.99
CA ASP A 62 -6.32 15.58 -27.63
C ASP A 62 -6.06 14.51 -26.56
N SER A 63 -6.49 13.27 -26.80
CA SER A 63 -6.21 12.12 -25.93
C SER A 63 -4.72 11.78 -25.89
N ASP A 64 -4.01 11.82 -27.03
CA ASP A 64 -2.55 11.62 -27.06
C ASP A 64 -1.81 12.75 -26.34
N LYS A 65 -2.30 14.00 -26.46
CA LYS A 65 -1.76 15.15 -25.72
C LYS A 65 -1.95 14.99 -24.20
N GLU A 66 -3.16 14.64 -23.77
CA GLU A 66 -3.49 14.36 -22.36
C GLU A 66 -2.64 13.19 -21.84
N TYR A 67 -2.50 12.13 -22.63
CA TYR A 67 -1.63 11.01 -22.30
C TYR A 67 -0.17 11.44 -22.12
N ALA A 68 0.39 12.25 -23.02
CA ALA A 68 1.74 12.79 -22.89
C ALA A 68 1.92 13.66 -21.63
N CYS A 69 0.94 14.52 -21.31
CA CYS A 69 0.95 15.30 -20.08
C CYS A 69 0.97 14.40 -18.83
N ASN A 70 0.10 13.39 -18.78
CA ASN A 70 0.06 12.44 -17.67
C ASN A 70 1.38 11.67 -17.55
N GLN A 71 1.99 11.26 -18.66
CA GLN A 71 3.30 10.59 -18.63
C GLN A 71 4.45 11.52 -18.22
N LEU A 72 4.40 12.80 -18.59
CA LEU A 72 5.37 13.80 -18.13
C LEU A 72 5.26 14.01 -16.62
N GLU A 73 4.03 14.14 -16.10
CA GLU A 73 3.80 14.23 -14.66
C GLU A 73 4.28 12.97 -13.95
N ARG A 74 4.08 11.78 -14.52
CA ARG A 74 4.64 10.51 -14.01
C ARG A 74 6.14 10.51 -13.89
N LEU A 75 6.83 11.01 -14.92
CA LEU A 75 8.30 11.08 -14.92
C LEU A 75 8.81 12.15 -13.94
N ARG A 76 8.08 13.27 -13.82
CA ARG A 76 8.42 14.37 -12.92
C ARG A 76 8.00 14.15 -11.47
N GLY A 77 7.04 13.27 -11.19
CA GLY A 77 6.56 12.94 -9.85
C GLY A 77 7.71 12.58 -8.90
N PRO A 78 8.59 11.63 -9.28
CA PRO A 78 9.83 11.36 -8.56
C PRO A 78 10.73 12.59 -8.42
N GLY A 79 10.86 13.43 -9.45
CA GLY A 79 11.65 14.66 -9.40
C GLY A 79 11.12 15.72 -8.42
N LYS A 80 9.79 15.90 -8.33
CA LYS A 80 9.13 16.77 -7.33
C LYS A 80 9.32 16.23 -5.91
N ALA A 81 9.25 14.91 -5.73
CA ALA A 81 9.53 14.25 -4.45
C ALA A 81 11.01 14.37 -4.05
N LEU A 82 11.93 14.25 -5.00
CA LEU A 82 13.38 14.44 -4.79
C LEU A 82 13.75 15.89 -4.45
N ALA A 83 12.94 16.86 -4.87
CA ALA A 83 13.09 18.27 -4.49
C ALA A 83 12.49 18.60 -3.11
N ALA A 84 11.85 17.64 -2.43
CA ALA A 84 11.43 17.83 -1.04
C ALA A 84 12.64 17.76 -0.10
N THR A 85 12.67 18.67 0.85
CA THR A 85 13.55 18.71 2.01
C THR A 85 12.88 18.03 3.20
N CYS A 86 13.63 17.73 4.25
CA CYS A 86 13.02 17.17 5.45
C CYS A 86 12.06 18.13 6.16
N ASP A 87 12.19 19.44 5.92
CA ASP A 87 11.35 20.46 6.53
C ASP A 87 10.00 20.63 5.82
N ASP A 88 9.91 20.28 4.53
CA ASP A 88 8.72 20.51 3.70
C ASP A 88 8.12 19.25 3.06
N VAL A 89 8.72 18.07 3.26
CA VAL A 89 8.23 16.81 2.65
C VAL A 89 6.80 16.46 3.04
N VAL A 90 6.40 16.71 4.29
CA VAL A 90 5.02 16.47 4.76
C VAL A 90 4.04 17.41 4.05
N GLN A 91 4.32 18.71 4.08
CA GLN A 91 3.48 19.72 3.43
C GLN A 91 3.36 19.45 1.92
N LYS A 92 4.46 19.13 1.25
CA LYS A 92 4.48 18.78 -0.17
C LYS A 92 3.68 17.53 -0.50
N TYR A 93 3.64 16.54 0.40
CA TYR A 93 2.81 15.35 0.21
C TYR A 93 1.32 15.70 0.33
N ASP A 94 0.96 16.57 1.27
CA ASP A 94 -0.43 16.99 1.45
C ASP A 94 -0.97 17.88 0.35
N ASP A 95 -0.12 18.74 -0.22
CA ASP A 95 -0.50 19.65 -1.31
C ASP A 95 -0.53 18.97 -2.68
N ALA A 96 0.03 17.78 -2.82
CA ALA A 96 0.14 17.07 -4.09
C ALA A 96 -1.08 16.17 -4.39
N SER A 97 -1.33 15.94 -5.69
CA SER A 97 -2.21 14.85 -6.11
C SER A 97 -1.57 13.51 -5.75
N LYS A 98 -2.36 12.63 -5.14
CA LYS A 98 -1.94 11.31 -4.66
C LYS A 98 -2.47 10.25 -5.62
N ASP A 99 -2.40 10.47 -6.92
CA ASP A 99 -3.02 9.56 -7.90
C ASP A 99 -2.07 8.44 -8.34
N GLU A 100 -0.79 8.55 -8.00
CA GLU A 100 0.26 7.68 -8.54
C GLU A 100 1.15 7.07 -7.47
N TYR A 101 1.29 5.74 -7.53
CA TYR A 101 2.14 4.98 -6.61
C TYR A 101 3.60 5.42 -6.65
N SER A 102 4.15 5.76 -7.82
CA SER A 102 5.55 6.19 -7.97
C SER A 102 5.84 7.49 -7.20
N PHE A 103 4.91 8.44 -7.23
CA PHE A 103 4.99 9.66 -6.43
C PHE A 103 4.93 9.34 -4.94
N VAL A 104 3.90 8.58 -4.52
CA VAL A 104 3.71 8.19 -3.12
C VAL A 104 4.92 7.44 -2.58
N ALA A 105 5.46 6.49 -3.33
CA ALA A 105 6.64 5.72 -2.96
C ALA A 105 7.89 6.59 -2.84
N SER A 106 8.05 7.59 -3.72
CA SER A 106 9.17 8.53 -3.65
C SER A 106 9.06 9.45 -2.42
N MET A 107 7.86 9.95 -2.13
CA MET A 107 7.61 10.77 -0.94
C MET A 107 7.78 9.97 0.35
N ALA A 108 7.29 8.73 0.40
CA ALA A 108 7.46 7.84 1.55
C ALA A 108 8.95 7.53 1.80
N ASP A 109 9.72 7.29 0.75
CA ASP A 109 11.17 7.08 0.85
C ASP A 109 11.85 8.33 1.43
N LYS A 110 11.44 9.52 0.97
CA LYS A 110 11.95 10.77 1.50
C LYS A 110 11.55 11.01 2.96
N MET A 111 10.31 10.69 3.33
CA MET A 111 9.84 10.76 4.72
C MET A 111 10.61 9.80 5.62
N ALA A 112 10.88 8.58 5.15
CA ALA A 112 11.68 7.60 5.88
C ALA A 112 13.14 8.08 6.06
N GLU A 113 13.74 8.72 5.04
CA GLU A 113 15.05 9.38 5.18
C GLU A 113 15.05 10.47 6.24
N CYS A 114 13.97 11.24 6.31
CA CYS A 114 13.82 12.35 7.21
C CYS A 114 13.31 11.96 8.61
N GLY A 115 13.04 10.67 8.85
CA GLY A 115 12.56 10.16 10.13
C GLY A 115 11.07 10.41 10.41
N HIS A 116 10.27 10.81 9.41
CA HIS A 116 8.84 11.10 9.53
C HIS A 116 7.96 9.84 9.54
N TYR A 117 8.33 8.84 10.35
CA TYR A 117 7.69 7.53 10.38
C TYR A 117 6.25 7.56 10.91
N ALA A 118 5.96 8.36 11.93
CA ALA A 118 4.61 8.51 12.46
C ALA A 118 3.65 8.96 11.35
N TYR A 119 4.03 10.01 10.61
CA TYR A 119 3.25 10.51 9.49
C TYR A 119 3.13 9.46 8.36
N LEU A 120 4.20 8.73 8.08
CA LEU A 120 4.18 7.64 7.10
C LEU A 120 3.12 6.58 7.46
N PHE A 121 3.08 6.14 8.71
CA PHE A 121 2.12 5.14 9.19
C PHE A 121 0.68 5.67 9.22
N GLU A 122 0.47 6.95 9.53
CA GLU A 122 -0.85 7.56 9.71
C GLU A 122 -1.48 8.12 8.43
N HIS A 123 -0.68 8.46 7.42
CA HIS A 123 -1.17 9.21 6.25
C HIS A 123 -0.72 8.66 4.89
N VAL A 124 0.35 7.85 4.85
CA VAL A 124 0.94 7.38 3.59
C VAL A 124 0.62 5.93 3.33
N VAL A 125 0.75 5.07 4.34
CA VAL A 125 0.49 3.62 4.21
C VAL A 125 -0.96 3.29 3.85
N HIS A 126 -1.88 4.20 4.15
CA HIS A 126 -3.29 4.11 3.79
C HIS A 126 -3.57 4.34 2.30
N TRP A 127 -2.54 4.65 1.51
CA TRP A 127 -2.71 4.93 0.10
C TRP A 127 -3.06 3.66 -0.69
N GLY A 128 -4.08 3.76 -1.55
CA GLY A 128 -4.54 2.67 -2.40
C GLY A 128 -5.37 1.64 -1.63
N ASN A 129 -5.18 0.36 -1.92
CA ASN A 129 -5.76 -0.76 -1.18
C ASN A 129 -4.71 -1.39 -0.23
N ASN A 130 -5.12 -2.42 0.49
CA ASN A 130 -4.28 -3.13 1.47
C ASN A 130 -2.92 -3.60 0.90
N LYS A 131 -2.86 -3.93 -0.39
CA LYS A 131 -1.65 -4.43 -1.04
C LYS A 131 -0.64 -3.32 -1.32
N GLU A 132 -1.07 -2.12 -1.71
CA GLU A 132 -0.12 -1.05 -2.06
C GLU A 132 0.58 -0.49 -0.82
N GLY A 133 -0.15 -0.30 0.28
CA GLY A 133 0.43 0.09 1.57
C GLY A 133 1.44 -0.94 2.08
N ALA A 134 1.09 -2.22 2.05
CA ALA A 134 2.02 -3.29 2.46
C ALA A 134 3.24 -3.39 1.53
N LYS A 135 3.05 -3.24 0.22
CA LYS A 135 4.13 -3.20 -0.77
C LYS A 135 5.08 -2.03 -0.51
N LEU A 136 4.53 -0.85 -0.21
CA LEU A 136 5.31 0.35 0.10
C LEU A 136 6.24 0.12 1.30
N LEU A 137 5.71 -0.42 2.40
CA LEU A 137 6.52 -0.74 3.59
C LEU A 137 7.62 -1.76 3.27
N GLY A 138 7.30 -2.78 2.47
CA GLY A 138 8.27 -3.76 1.98
C GLY A 138 9.38 -3.14 1.12
N GLU A 139 9.05 -2.20 0.22
CA GLU A 139 10.03 -1.49 -0.61
C GLU A 139 10.96 -0.61 0.22
N LEU A 140 10.43 0.10 1.22
CA LEU A 140 11.23 0.93 2.12
C LEU A 140 12.20 0.08 2.94
N GLU A 141 11.73 -1.04 3.49
CA GLU A 141 12.59 -1.95 4.23
C GLU A 141 13.64 -2.61 3.33
N GLY A 142 13.27 -2.98 2.09
CA GLY A 142 14.20 -3.47 1.07
C GLY A 142 15.30 -2.47 0.70
N LYS A 143 15.05 -1.17 0.89
CA LYS A 143 16.05 -0.08 0.76
C LYS A 143 16.88 0.14 2.05
N GLY A 144 16.72 -0.70 3.07
CA GLY A 144 17.44 -0.60 4.34
C GLY A 144 16.87 0.43 5.31
N LYS A 145 15.66 0.96 5.08
CA LYS A 145 14.99 1.84 6.04
C LYS A 145 14.51 1.00 7.26
N PRO A 146 14.66 1.47 8.51
CA PRO A 146 14.30 0.72 9.72
C PRO A 146 12.78 0.69 10.00
N VAL A 147 11.95 0.38 9.00
CA VAL A 147 10.48 0.50 9.05
C VAL A 147 9.88 -0.27 10.23
N GLU A 148 10.26 -1.53 10.45
CA GLU A 148 9.69 -2.34 11.53
C GLU A 148 10.07 -1.80 12.91
N ALA A 149 11.36 -1.44 13.08
CA ALA A 149 11.85 -0.91 14.34
C ALA A 149 11.15 0.42 14.69
N GLU A 150 10.93 1.28 13.71
CA GLU A 150 10.20 2.53 13.89
C GLU A 150 8.70 2.30 14.12
N PHE A 151 8.11 1.26 13.52
CA PHE A 151 6.73 0.87 13.82
C PHE A 151 6.56 0.41 15.27
N VAL A 152 7.49 -0.40 15.80
CA VAL A 152 7.46 -0.82 17.21
C VAL A 152 7.58 0.37 18.15
N LYS A 153 8.48 1.32 17.85
CA LYS A 153 8.59 2.58 18.60
C LYS A 153 7.30 3.40 18.50
N TYR A 154 6.68 3.44 17.32
CA TYR A 154 5.43 4.13 17.08
C TYR A 154 4.31 3.55 17.95
N LEU A 155 4.13 2.22 17.98
CA LEU A 155 3.17 1.54 18.84
C LEU A 155 3.38 1.85 20.32
N GLY A 156 4.62 1.88 20.80
CA GLY A 156 4.94 2.18 22.20
C GLY A 156 4.79 3.66 22.60
N SER A 157 4.86 4.58 21.64
CA SER A 157 4.78 6.03 21.89
C SER A 157 3.37 6.60 21.72
N HIS A 158 2.51 5.95 20.93
CA HIS A 158 1.14 6.38 20.70
C HIS A 158 0.17 5.57 21.57
N LYS A 159 -0.62 6.28 22.39
CA LYS A 159 -1.54 5.68 23.39
C LYS A 159 -2.78 5.04 22.75
N GLY A 160 -2.61 3.93 22.06
CA GLY A 160 -3.66 2.95 21.76
C GLY A 160 -4.70 3.39 20.70
N PRO A 161 -6.02 3.28 20.98
CA PRO A 161 -7.12 3.37 20.01
C PRO A 161 -7.17 4.59 19.08
N LYS A 162 -6.42 5.66 19.39
CA LYS A 162 -6.40 6.88 18.58
C LYS A 162 -5.70 6.71 17.24
N PHE A 163 -4.80 5.72 17.10
CA PHE A 163 -4.30 5.28 15.79
C PHE A 163 -5.44 4.75 14.88
N PHE A 164 -6.58 4.42 15.46
CA PHE A 164 -7.77 3.92 14.78
C PHE A 164 -8.88 4.97 14.65
N ALA A 165 -8.63 6.21 15.11
CA ALA A 165 -9.60 7.29 15.05
C ALA A 165 -9.48 7.98 13.68
N VAL A 166 -10.37 7.59 12.78
CA VAL A 166 -10.59 8.25 11.49
C VAL A 166 -11.12 9.65 11.77
N GLU A 167 -10.37 10.70 11.43
CA GLU A 167 -10.99 11.99 11.22
C GLU A 167 -12.06 11.84 10.13
N LYS A 168 -13.28 12.29 10.42
CA LYS A 168 -14.56 12.15 9.70
C LYS A 168 -14.52 12.44 8.18
N SER A 169 -13.71 11.71 7.44
CA SER A 169 -13.40 11.97 6.05
C SER A 169 -13.90 10.81 5.21
N ARG A 170 -15.14 10.98 4.76
CA ARG A 170 -15.80 10.29 3.64
C ARG A 170 -16.22 8.83 3.90
N LYS A 171 -17.54 8.67 3.89
CA LYS A 171 -18.34 7.45 3.77
C LYS A 171 -17.53 6.21 3.33
N ASN A 172 -17.50 5.21 4.21
CA ASN A 172 -17.16 3.80 3.96
C ASN A 172 -15.69 3.39 3.75
N ASP A 173 -14.73 4.31 3.61
CA ASP A 173 -13.31 3.96 3.40
C ASP A 173 -12.47 4.11 4.68
N VAL A 174 -12.88 3.43 5.76
CA VAL A 174 -11.98 3.34 6.91
C VAL A 174 -10.89 2.31 6.63
N LEU A 175 -9.87 2.74 5.91
CA LEU A 175 -8.61 2.02 5.76
C LEU A 175 -7.81 2.21 7.06
N TYR A 176 -7.79 1.19 7.92
CA TYR A 176 -6.98 1.24 9.14
C TYR A 176 -5.53 1.01 8.74
N GLY A 177 -4.64 1.98 8.99
CA GLY A 177 -3.21 1.86 8.67
C GLY A 177 -2.61 0.61 9.27
N LEU A 178 -3.15 0.18 10.41
CA LEU A 178 -2.77 -1.07 11.05
C LEU A 178 -3.08 -2.32 10.22
N ASP A 179 -4.14 -2.37 9.41
CA ASP A 179 -4.45 -3.50 8.51
C ASP A 179 -3.36 -3.68 7.44
N HIS A 180 -2.95 -2.57 6.83
CA HIS A 180 -1.85 -2.56 5.85
C HIS A 180 -0.53 -2.97 6.50
N ILE A 181 -0.25 -2.46 7.72
CA ILE A 181 0.97 -2.77 8.46
C ILE A 181 0.96 -4.24 8.92
N THR A 182 -0.13 -4.74 9.52
CA THR A 182 -0.23 -6.14 9.96
C THR A 182 -0.16 -7.08 8.77
N LYS A 183 -0.78 -6.73 7.64
CA LYS A 183 -0.61 -7.48 6.39
C LYS A 183 0.85 -7.53 5.96
N TRP A 184 1.55 -6.40 5.94
CA TRP A 184 2.98 -6.37 5.63
C TRP A 184 3.78 -7.24 6.59
N LEU A 185 3.52 -7.15 7.90
CA LEU A 185 4.18 -7.98 8.91
C LEU A 185 3.92 -9.49 8.68
N ILE A 186 2.70 -9.89 8.30
CA ILE A 186 2.38 -11.26 7.92
C ILE A 186 3.16 -11.67 6.66
N ASP A 187 3.13 -10.83 5.62
CA ASP A 187 3.75 -11.12 4.32
C ASP A 187 5.28 -11.31 4.46
N LYS A 188 5.94 -10.59 5.38
CA LYS A 188 7.36 -10.77 5.69
C LYS A 188 7.67 -11.82 6.77
N GLY A 189 6.65 -12.43 7.38
CA GLY A 189 6.79 -13.43 8.44
C GLY A 189 7.19 -12.89 9.82
N SER A 190 6.96 -11.60 10.09
CA SER A 190 7.28 -10.93 11.35
C SER A 190 6.14 -11.08 12.37
N THR A 191 6.20 -12.13 13.19
CA THR A 191 5.13 -12.55 14.13
C THR A 191 5.35 -12.16 15.59
N GLN A 192 6.44 -11.47 15.91
CA GLN A 192 6.90 -11.17 17.28
C GLN A 192 6.19 -9.99 17.96
N HIS A 193 5.27 -9.29 17.30
CA HIS A 193 4.66 -8.05 17.80
C HIS A 193 3.31 -8.23 18.47
N CYS A 194 2.97 -9.48 18.84
CA CYS A 194 1.68 -9.86 19.43
C CYS A 194 1.22 -8.92 20.56
N ALA A 195 2.09 -8.69 21.56
CA ALA A 195 1.73 -7.90 22.74
C ALA A 195 1.48 -6.43 22.39
N ALA A 196 2.38 -5.81 21.62
CA ALA A 196 2.25 -4.41 21.23
C ALA A 196 1.01 -4.15 20.37
N ILE A 197 0.68 -5.07 19.46
CA ILE A 197 -0.52 -4.97 18.61
C ILE A 197 -1.80 -5.21 19.43
N ALA A 198 -1.79 -6.14 20.39
CA ALA A 198 -2.95 -6.37 21.25
C ALA A 198 -3.21 -5.19 22.19
N GLU A 199 -2.15 -4.60 22.75
CA GLU A 199 -2.25 -3.40 23.57
C GLU A 199 -2.83 -2.23 22.77
N SER A 200 -2.37 -2.02 21.53
CA SER A 200 -2.87 -0.91 20.70
C SER A 200 -4.36 -1.07 20.35
N ALA A 201 -4.82 -2.31 20.14
CA ALA A 201 -6.22 -2.62 19.82
C ALA A 201 -7.16 -2.60 21.05
N THR A 202 -6.63 -2.52 22.27
CA THR A 202 -7.43 -2.53 23.49
C THR A 202 -8.28 -1.25 23.58
N GLY A 203 -9.61 -1.39 23.64
CA GLY A 203 -10.55 -0.27 23.66
C GLY A 203 -10.77 0.40 22.30
N ALA A 204 -10.21 -0.17 21.21
CA ALA A 204 -10.50 0.28 19.86
C ALA A 204 -11.92 -0.12 19.44
N ASN A 205 -12.49 0.60 18.47
CA ASN A 205 -13.80 0.24 17.93
C ASN A 205 -13.75 -1.17 17.28
N ILE A 206 -14.92 -1.79 17.06
CA ILE A 206 -14.99 -3.15 16.52
C ILE A 206 -14.25 -3.33 15.19
N VAL A 207 -14.39 -2.38 14.26
CA VAL A 207 -13.81 -2.49 12.93
C VAL A 207 -12.27 -2.45 12.99
N ALA A 208 -11.74 -1.61 13.87
CA ALA A 208 -10.33 -1.54 14.22
C ALA A 208 -9.78 -2.82 14.87
N ARG A 209 -10.56 -3.45 15.76
CA ARG A 209 -10.18 -4.74 16.35
C ARG A 209 -10.15 -5.84 15.28
N VAL A 210 -11.16 -5.87 14.41
CA VAL A 210 -11.27 -6.87 13.32
C VAL A 210 -10.05 -6.82 12.38
N SER A 211 -9.56 -5.63 12.03
CA SER A 211 -8.46 -5.49 11.06
C SER A 211 -7.11 -6.05 11.54
N VAL A 212 -6.91 -6.23 12.84
CA VAL A 212 -5.69 -6.85 13.39
C VAL A 212 -5.82 -8.34 13.68
N MET A 213 -7.02 -8.90 13.55
CA MET A 213 -7.26 -10.30 13.91
C MET A 213 -6.48 -11.29 13.05
N ASP A 214 -6.32 -11.02 11.75
CA ASP A 214 -5.54 -11.89 10.86
C ASP A 214 -4.08 -11.97 11.30
N TYR A 215 -3.51 -10.91 11.89
CA TYR A 215 -2.17 -10.98 12.48
C TYR A 215 -2.11 -12.02 13.59
N PHE A 216 -3.02 -11.95 14.57
CA PHE A 216 -3.02 -12.88 15.69
C PHE A 216 -3.30 -14.32 15.27
N LYS A 217 -4.11 -14.51 14.22
CA LYS A 217 -4.39 -15.80 13.62
C LYS A 217 -3.14 -16.42 13.01
N GLU A 218 -2.46 -15.69 12.13
CA GLU A 218 -1.29 -16.19 11.41
C GLU A 218 -0.08 -16.35 12.35
N ALA A 219 0.11 -15.40 13.27
CA ALA A 219 1.15 -15.46 14.30
C ALA A 219 0.82 -16.41 15.46
N LYS A 220 -0.42 -16.90 15.56
CA LYS A 220 -0.94 -17.75 16.66
C LYS A 220 -0.72 -17.12 18.05
N CYS A 221 -0.86 -15.81 18.14
CA CYS A 221 -0.65 -15.04 19.38
C CYS A 221 -1.77 -15.30 20.40
N LYS A 222 -1.41 -15.57 21.66
CA LYS A 222 -2.41 -15.70 22.73
C LYS A 222 -2.97 -14.34 23.16
N GLU A 223 -2.21 -13.28 22.91
CA GLU A 223 -2.56 -11.89 23.20
C GLU A 223 -3.79 -11.44 22.41
N GLY A 224 -4.10 -12.07 21.27
CA GLY A 224 -5.33 -11.82 20.51
C GLY A 224 -6.57 -12.52 21.07
N ILE A 225 -6.44 -13.42 22.05
CA ILE A 225 -7.57 -14.18 22.60
C ILE A 225 -8.64 -13.27 23.22
N PRO A 226 -8.32 -12.29 24.10
CA PRO A 226 -9.34 -11.43 24.69
C PRO A 226 -10.16 -10.70 23.62
N LEU A 227 -9.49 -10.15 22.61
CA LEU A 227 -10.13 -9.45 21.49
C LEU A 227 -11.02 -10.39 20.69
N ALA A 228 -10.56 -11.60 20.37
CA ALA A 228 -11.34 -12.60 19.65
C ALA A 228 -12.54 -13.14 20.46
N VAL A 229 -12.44 -13.17 21.79
CA VAL A 229 -13.57 -13.50 22.67
C VAL A 229 -14.62 -12.38 22.66
N GLU A 230 -14.21 -11.12 22.62
CA GLU A 230 -15.16 -9.99 22.49
C GLU A 230 -15.95 -10.10 21.17
N LEU A 231 -15.31 -10.53 20.08
CA LEU A 231 -15.99 -10.75 18.80
C LEU A 231 -17.14 -11.76 18.89
N LEU A 232 -17.07 -12.73 19.81
CA LEU A 232 -18.15 -13.71 20.02
C LEU A 232 -19.43 -13.09 20.59
N LEU A 233 -19.34 -11.88 21.14
CA LEU A 233 -20.44 -11.17 21.79
C LEU A 233 -21.06 -10.08 20.88
N GLU A 234 -20.49 -9.83 19.70
CA GLU A 234 -20.95 -8.79 18.79
C GLU A 234 -22.26 -9.20 18.09
N ASP A 235 -23.10 -8.21 17.76
CA ASP A 235 -24.41 -8.43 17.14
C ASP A 235 -24.31 -9.02 15.72
N LEU A 236 -23.24 -8.68 15.01
CA LEU A 236 -23.03 -9.14 13.64
C LEU A 236 -22.54 -10.59 13.62
N PRO A 237 -23.22 -11.50 12.87
CA PRO A 237 -22.82 -12.89 12.78
C PRO A 237 -21.45 -13.08 12.10
N GLY A 238 -21.04 -12.13 11.25
CA GLY A 238 -19.72 -12.12 10.63
C GLY A 238 -18.60 -12.00 11.66
N ASP A 239 -18.74 -11.09 12.63
CA ASP A 239 -17.76 -10.86 13.68
C ASP A 239 -17.66 -12.06 14.62
N ARG A 240 -18.79 -12.65 15.00
CA ARG A 240 -18.81 -13.89 15.81
C ARG A 240 -18.16 -15.07 15.08
N THR A 241 -18.42 -15.20 13.77
CA THR A 241 -17.78 -16.20 12.91
C THR A 241 -16.27 -16.00 12.87
N LEU A 242 -15.81 -14.75 12.71
CA LEU A 242 -14.40 -14.41 12.76
C LEU A 242 -13.79 -14.79 14.12
N GLY A 243 -14.40 -14.38 15.23
CA GLY A 243 -13.95 -14.73 16.58
C GLY A 243 -13.72 -16.23 16.76
N CYS A 244 -14.67 -17.06 16.33
CA CYS A 244 -14.50 -18.51 16.37
C CYS A 244 -13.32 -19.00 15.50
N ASN A 245 -13.18 -18.49 14.27
CA ASN A 245 -12.07 -18.85 13.40
C ASN A 245 -10.70 -18.48 14.00
N ILE A 246 -10.57 -17.30 14.61
CA ILE A 246 -9.35 -16.82 15.26
C ILE A 246 -9.01 -17.70 16.47
N LEU A 247 -9.96 -17.93 17.37
CA LEU A 247 -9.75 -18.77 18.56
C LEU A 247 -9.38 -20.21 18.19
N GLY A 248 -10.01 -20.77 17.14
CA GLY A 248 -9.65 -22.07 16.60
C GLY A 248 -8.24 -22.12 15.99
N ALA A 249 -7.81 -21.03 15.34
CA ALA A 249 -6.49 -20.92 14.74
C ALA A 249 -5.37 -20.72 15.77
N ILE A 250 -5.62 -19.97 16.85
CA ILE A 250 -4.71 -19.85 18.00
C ILE A 250 -4.62 -21.21 18.72
N GLY A 251 -5.77 -21.83 18.99
CA GLY A 251 -5.84 -23.19 19.51
C GLY A 251 -5.61 -23.32 21.02
N ASP A 252 -5.78 -22.26 21.79
CA ASP A 252 -5.60 -22.29 23.24
C ASP A 252 -6.77 -23.03 23.92
N ALA A 253 -6.44 -23.99 24.79
CA ALA A 253 -7.43 -24.81 25.46
C ALA A 253 -8.34 -24.04 26.44
N SER A 254 -7.92 -22.88 26.94
CA SER A 254 -8.67 -22.07 27.91
C SER A 254 -9.97 -21.51 27.36
N VAL A 255 -10.09 -21.36 26.04
CA VAL A 255 -11.29 -20.82 25.38
C VAL A 255 -12.25 -21.89 24.87
N LEU A 256 -11.90 -23.17 24.97
CA LEU A 256 -12.67 -24.26 24.38
C LEU A 256 -14.14 -24.25 24.83
N GLU A 257 -14.39 -24.03 26.12
CA GLU A 257 -15.75 -24.04 26.64
C GLU A 257 -16.58 -22.88 26.12
N LYS A 258 -16.00 -21.68 26.03
CA LYS A 258 -16.68 -20.50 25.45
C LYS A 258 -17.07 -20.75 24.00
N VAL A 259 -16.16 -21.31 23.21
CA VAL A 259 -16.41 -21.61 21.79
C VAL A 259 -17.52 -22.67 21.63
N LYS A 260 -17.56 -23.70 22.48
CA LYS A 260 -18.65 -24.69 22.46
C LYS A 260 -20.01 -24.10 22.79
N VAL A 261 -20.09 -23.24 23.81
CA VAL A 261 -21.35 -22.58 24.16
C VAL A 261 -21.90 -21.84 22.95
N VAL A 262 -21.08 -21.02 22.27
CA VAL A 262 -21.53 -20.32 21.05
C VAL A 262 -21.93 -21.31 19.95
N ALA A 263 -21.18 -22.41 19.78
CA ALA A 263 -21.51 -23.45 18.81
C ALA A 263 -22.90 -24.09 19.05
N GLU A 264 -23.35 -24.15 20.29
CA GLU A 264 -24.63 -24.74 20.68
C GLU A 264 -25.78 -23.72 20.69
N THR A 265 -25.49 -22.47 21.09
CA THR A 265 -26.52 -21.48 21.41
C THR A 265 -26.74 -20.40 20.35
N ASP A 266 -25.79 -20.14 19.45
CA ASP A 266 -25.95 -19.04 18.48
C ASP A 266 -27.21 -19.21 17.62
N GLY A 267 -28.07 -18.20 17.54
CA GLY A 267 -29.36 -18.31 16.86
C GLY A 267 -29.34 -17.98 15.36
N PHE A 268 -28.24 -17.42 14.84
CA PHE A 268 -28.21 -16.91 13.48
C PHE A 268 -28.16 -18.03 12.45
N SER A 269 -29.00 -17.91 11.44
CA SER A 269 -29.08 -18.88 10.34
C SER A 269 -29.37 -18.21 9.02
N THR A 270 -28.88 -18.80 7.94
CA THR A 270 -29.26 -18.44 6.57
C THR A 270 -29.76 -19.68 5.82
N VAL A 271 -30.38 -19.48 4.66
CA VAL A 271 -30.81 -20.57 3.79
C VAL A 271 -29.90 -20.58 2.56
N LYS A 272 -29.28 -21.72 2.29
CA LYS A 272 -28.53 -21.96 1.05
C LYS A 272 -29.40 -22.79 0.13
N GLU A 273 -29.65 -22.27 -1.06
CA GLU A 273 -30.34 -22.99 -2.12
C GLU A 273 -29.31 -23.59 -3.09
N GLU A 274 -29.47 -24.86 -3.41
CA GLU A 274 -28.66 -25.55 -4.41
C GLU A 274 -29.58 -26.28 -5.40
N GLU A 275 -29.40 -26.01 -6.69
CA GLU A 275 -30.08 -26.76 -7.74
C GLU A 275 -29.31 -28.05 -8.04
N ARG A 276 -29.98 -29.20 -7.91
CA ARG A 276 -29.42 -30.51 -8.26
C ARG A 276 -30.46 -31.30 -9.04
N ASN A 277 -30.11 -31.69 -10.27
CA ASN A 277 -30.98 -32.47 -11.18
C ASN A 277 -32.35 -31.81 -11.42
N GLY A 278 -32.39 -30.49 -11.64
CA GLY A 278 -33.63 -29.74 -11.88
C GLY A 278 -34.54 -29.58 -10.65
N ARG A 279 -34.03 -29.85 -9.44
CA ARG A 279 -34.72 -29.61 -8.17
C ARG A 279 -33.91 -28.66 -7.29
N VAL A 280 -34.57 -27.69 -6.68
CA VAL A 280 -33.97 -26.77 -5.71
C VAL A 280 -34.03 -27.39 -4.31
N TRP A 281 -32.88 -27.50 -3.66
CA TRP A 281 -32.73 -27.94 -2.28
C TRP A 281 -32.39 -26.74 -1.41
N ALA A 282 -33.25 -26.42 -0.44
CA ALA A 282 -33.00 -25.37 0.55
C ALA A 282 -32.46 -26.00 1.84
N THR A 283 -31.22 -25.66 2.21
CA THR A 283 -30.59 -26.12 3.46
C THR A 283 -30.43 -24.94 4.41
N LYS A 284 -30.95 -25.08 5.63
CA LYS A 284 -30.71 -24.11 6.71
C LYS A 284 -29.30 -24.30 7.24
N ILE A 285 -28.48 -23.26 7.17
CA ILE A 285 -27.10 -23.25 7.67
C ILE A 285 -26.99 -22.32 8.88
N TYR A 286 -26.11 -22.67 9.82
CA TYR A 286 -25.85 -21.89 11.03
C TYR A 286 -24.38 -21.48 11.02
N PRO A 287 -24.00 -20.46 10.23
CA PRO A 287 -22.60 -20.21 9.88
C PRO A 287 -21.72 -19.96 11.11
N VAL A 288 -22.26 -19.29 12.13
CA VAL A 288 -21.55 -19.07 13.40
C VAL A 288 -21.33 -20.41 14.12
N ARG A 289 -22.39 -21.23 14.28
CA ARG A 289 -22.28 -22.54 14.93
C ARG A 289 -21.27 -23.43 14.23
N ASP A 290 -21.33 -23.49 12.90
CA ASP A 290 -20.44 -24.31 12.08
C ASP A 290 -18.97 -23.88 12.26
N ALA A 291 -18.70 -22.56 12.27
CA ALA A 291 -17.37 -22.03 12.53
C ALA A 291 -16.86 -22.36 13.94
N CYS A 292 -17.71 -22.23 14.96
CA CYS A 292 -17.35 -22.53 16.36
C CYS A 292 -17.18 -24.05 16.61
N LEU A 293 -17.95 -24.91 15.95
CA LEU A 293 -17.73 -26.36 15.96
C LEU A 293 -16.37 -26.71 15.36
N ALA A 294 -16.04 -26.13 14.19
CA ALA A 294 -14.75 -26.34 13.55
C ALA A 294 -13.59 -25.83 14.43
N ALA A 295 -13.75 -24.66 15.04
CA ALA A 295 -12.78 -24.09 15.97
C ALA A 295 -12.55 -24.98 17.21
N SER A 296 -13.63 -25.49 17.80
CA SER A 296 -13.57 -26.44 18.93
C SER A 296 -12.81 -27.71 18.56
N GLY A 297 -13.01 -28.23 17.35
CA GLY A 297 -12.24 -29.36 16.82
C GLY A 297 -10.75 -29.06 16.74
N LYS A 298 -10.38 -27.91 16.16
CA LYS A 298 -8.97 -27.46 16.06
C LYS A 298 -8.29 -27.29 17.42
N ILE A 299 -8.99 -26.72 18.40
CA ILE A 299 -8.47 -26.53 19.76
C ILE A 299 -8.20 -27.88 20.44
N LYS A 300 -9.10 -28.86 20.30
CA LYS A 300 -8.92 -30.20 20.89
C LYS A 300 -7.70 -30.92 20.35
N LEU A 301 -7.40 -30.79 19.06
CA LEU A 301 -6.30 -31.49 18.39
C LEU A 301 -4.90 -30.99 18.80
N ARG A 302 -4.79 -29.83 19.45
CA ARG A 302 -3.52 -29.20 19.84
C ARG A 302 -3.19 -29.34 21.34
N LYS A 303 -3.99 -30.10 22.07
CA LYS A 303 -3.75 -30.41 23.49
C LYS A 303 -2.62 -31.42 23.68
#